data_AF-A0A7W1W3M9-F1
#
_entry.id   AF-A0A7W1W3M9-F1
#
_cell.length_a   1.000
_cell.length_b   1.000
_cell.length_c   1.000
_cell.angle_alpha   90.00
_cell.angle_beta   90.00
_cell.angle_gamma   90.00
#
_symmetry.space_group_name_H-M   'P 1'
#
loop_
_entity.id
_entity.type
_entity.pdbx_description
1 polymer ?
#
loop_
_entity_poly.entity_id
_entity_poly.type
_entity_poly.pdbx_seq_one_letter_code
_entity_poly.pdbx_strand_id
1 'polypeptide(L)' 'MMQTVEAEINVDGTVTLLEPVRVNVKTKALVTVLENGGDSGKENVSSVLELMQSDEFKNRRSYPAEQIEANIEEARNSWE' A
#
# COMPACT_ATOMS: atom_id res chain seq x y z
N MET A 1 1.58 26.30 20.56
CA MET A 1 1.66 26.28 19.09
C MET A 1 2.38 25.01 18.71
N MET A 2 1.81 24.17 17.86
CA MET A 2 2.43 22.92 17.41
C MET A 2 3.30 23.23 16.19
N GLN A 3 4.55 22.80 16.21
CA GLN A 3 5.46 22.91 15.06
C GLN A 3 5.72 21.49 14.56
N THR A 4 5.47 21.26 13.28
CA THR A 4 5.86 20.02 12.59
C THR A 4 7.26 20.23 12.04
N VAL A 5 8.11 19.21 12.17
CA VAL A 5 9.50 19.22 11.73
C VAL A 5 9.72 17.95 10.95
N GLU A 6 10.32 18.07 9.77
CA GLU A 6 10.69 16.91 8.97
C GLU A 6 12.02 16.31 9.45
N ALA A 7 12.04 14.99 9.54
CA ALA A 7 13.18 14.24 10.00
C ALA A 7 13.22 12.86 9.33
N GLU A 8 14.42 12.35 9.14
CA GLU A 8 14.65 10.98 8.69
C GLU A 8 14.92 10.09 9.91
N ILE A 9 14.28 8.94 9.95
CA ILE A 9 14.52 7.90 10.96
C ILE A 9 15.32 6.80 10.28
N ASN A 10 16.56 6.62 10.71
CA ASN A 10 17.44 5.56 10.22
C ASN A 10 17.05 4.20 10.80
N VAL A 11 17.52 3.12 10.18
CA VAL A 11 17.23 1.73 10.57
C VAL A 11 17.74 1.40 11.99
N ASP A 12 18.79 2.10 12.43
CA ASP A 12 19.32 1.99 13.79
C ASP A 12 18.51 2.78 14.84
N GLY A 13 17.43 3.44 14.43
CA GLY A 13 16.57 4.26 15.27
C GLY A 13 17.10 5.68 15.50
N THR A 14 18.22 6.07 14.87
CA THR A 14 18.69 7.46 14.95
C THR A 14 17.79 8.38 14.14
N VAL A 15 17.43 9.52 14.73
CA VAL A 15 16.58 10.53 14.09
C VAL A 15 17.44 11.71 13.67
N THR A 16 17.45 11.99 12.37
CA THR A 16 18.17 13.12 11.78
C THR A 16 17.17 14.17 11.34
N LEU A 17 17.23 15.37 11.93
CA LEU A 17 16.36 16.47 11.53
C LEU A 17 16.84 17.03 10.19
N LEU A 18 15.91 17.20 9.24
CA LEU A 18 16.22 17.79 7.93
C LEU A 18 16.43 19.31 8.01
N GLU A 19 15.85 19.93 9.03
CA GLU A 19 15.98 21.36 9.31
C GLU A 19 16.31 21.63 10.79
N PRO A 20 17.06 22.70 11.08
CA PRO A 20 17.41 23.05 12.46
C PRO A 20 16.21 23.61 13.21
N VAL A 21 15.77 22.90 14.25
CA VAL A 21 14.70 23.35 15.15
C VAL A 21 15.27 24.16 16.30
N ARG A 22 14.82 25.40 16.45
CA ARG A 22 15.17 26.26 17.58
C ARG A 22 14.03 26.33 18.58
N VAL A 23 14.26 25.83 19.79
CA VAL A 23 13.32 25.95 20.91
C VAL A 23 13.88 26.94 21.93
N ASN A 24 13.05 27.87 22.39
CA ASN A 24 13.44 28.88 23.38
C ASN A 24 13.52 28.31 24.80
N VAL A 25 12.89 27.16 25.04
CA VAL A 25 12.85 26.46 26.33
C VAL A 25 12.87 24.95 26.11
N LYS A 26 13.44 24.21 27.06
CA LYS A 26 13.46 22.74 27.03
C LYS A 26 12.03 22.22 26.98
N THR A 27 11.70 21.50 25.92
CA THR A 27 10.33 21.05 25.61
C THR A 27 10.32 19.57 25.27
N LYS A 28 9.25 18.86 25.60
CA LYS A 28 9.05 17.45 25.19
C LYS A 28 8.56 17.40 23.74
N ALA A 29 9.12 16.50 22.94
CA ALA A 29 8.67 16.24 21.57
C ALA A 29 7.89 14.92 21.51
N LEU A 30 6.85 14.88 20.68
CA LEU A 30 6.15 13.66 20.28
C LEU A 30 6.56 13.36 18.84
N VAL A 31 6.94 12.11 18.57
CA VAL A 31 7.35 11.67 17.24
C VAL A 31 6.22 10.84 16.65
N THR A 32 5.72 11.29 15.50
CA THR A 32 4.75 10.52 14.71
C THR A 32 5.48 10.00 13.49
N VAL A 33 5.60 8.69 13.39
CA VAL A 33 6.19 8.03 12.22
C VAL A 33 5.07 7.82 11.20
N LEU A 34 5.25 8.38 10.01
CA LEU A 34 4.38 8.07 8.88
C LEU A 34 4.89 6.78 8.26
N GLU A 35 4.07 5.74 8.26
CA GLU A 35 4.37 4.56 7.44
C GLU A 35 4.43 5.03 6.00
N ASN A 36 5.60 4.90 5.38
CA ASN A 36 5.69 5.08 3.94
C ASN A 36 4.76 4.02 3.35
N GLY A 37 3.76 4.43 2.57
CA GLY A 37 2.74 3.54 1.98
C GLY A 37 3.30 2.59 0.92
N GLY A 38 4.43 1.95 1.21
CA GLY A 38 5.24 1.16 0.31
C GLY A 38 5.45 -0.24 0.86
N ASP A 39 4.36 -0.95 1.15
CA ASP A 39 4.40 -2.42 1.09
C ASP A 39 3.12 -3.06 0.52
N SER A 40 2.38 -2.30 -0.31
CA SER A 40 1.27 -2.86 -1.12
C SER A 40 1.65 -2.96 -2.59
N GLY A 41 2.86 -3.45 -2.93
CA GLY A 41 3.24 -3.44 -4.34
C GLY A 41 4.61 -3.90 -4.78
N LYS A 42 5.40 -4.63 -3.98
CA LYS A 42 6.30 -5.60 -4.62
C LYS A 42 5.48 -6.84 -4.93
N GLU A 43 4.53 -6.70 -5.85
CA GLU A 43 3.98 -7.87 -6.53
C GLU A 43 5.18 -8.60 -7.12
N ASN A 44 5.46 -9.77 -6.55
CA ASN A 44 6.55 -10.60 -6.99
C ASN A 44 6.17 -11.03 -8.40
N VAL A 45 6.73 -10.37 -9.42
CA VAL A 45 6.42 -10.64 -10.84
C VAL A 45 6.55 -12.14 -11.12
N SER A 46 7.46 -12.83 -10.42
CA SER A 46 7.61 -14.28 -10.38
C SER A 46 6.33 -15.02 -9.99
N SER A 47 5.65 -14.62 -8.90
CA SER A 47 4.43 -15.30 -8.45
C SER A 47 3.24 -15.04 -9.38
N VAL A 48 3.19 -13.86 -10.02
CA VAL A 48 2.21 -13.59 -11.08
C VAL A 48 2.50 -14.47 -12.31
N LEU A 49 3.78 -14.61 -12.68
CA LEU A 49 4.20 -15.47 -13.79
C LEU A 49 3.90 -16.95 -13.51
N GLU A 50 4.17 -17.43 -12.29
CA GLU A 50 3.84 -18.78 -11.82
C GLU A 50 2.33 -19.04 -11.88
N LEU A 51 1.52 -18.06 -11.44
CA LEU A 51 0.07 -18.15 -11.53
C LEU A 51 -0.40 -18.24 -12.99
N MET A 52 0.13 -17.42 -13.89
CA MET A 52 -0.20 -17.47 -15.33
C MET A 52 0.23 -18.79 -16.00
N GLN A 53 1.29 -19.43 -15.48
CA GLN A 53 1.79 -20.70 -15.98
C GLN A 53 1.08 -21.91 -15.36
N SER A 54 0.31 -21.72 -14.29
CA SER A 54 -0.43 -22.79 -13.60
C SER A 54 -1.49 -23.43 -14.50
N ASP A 55 -1.74 -24.72 -14.27
CA ASP A 55 -2.79 -25.46 -14.97
C ASP A 55 -4.19 -24.93 -14.64
N GLU A 56 -4.37 -24.35 -13.45
CA GLU A 56 -5.62 -23.70 -13.04
C GLU A 56 -5.94 -22.50 -13.95
N PHE A 57 -4.95 -21.65 -14.22
CA PHE A 57 -5.12 -20.48 -15.07
C PHE A 57 -5.29 -20.87 -16.54
N LYS A 58 -4.50 -21.84 -17.03
CA LYS A 58 -4.58 -22.32 -18.42
C LYS A 58 -5.89 -23.02 -18.76
N ASN A 59 -6.46 -23.75 -17.80
CA ASN A 59 -7.72 -24.47 -17.98
C ASN A 59 -8.93 -23.66 -17.52
N ARG A 60 -8.74 -22.38 -17.17
CA ARG A 60 -9.84 -21.53 -16.74
C ARG A 60 -10.86 -21.39 -17.85
N ARG A 61 -12.13 -21.59 -17.50
CA ARG A 61 -13.25 -21.41 -18.42
C ARG A 61 -13.32 -19.95 -18.85
N SER A 62 -13.03 -19.70 -20.13
CA SER A 62 -13.19 -18.37 -20.73
C SER A 62 -14.66 -18.17 -21.09
N TYR A 63 -15.26 -17.10 -20.57
CA TYR A 63 -16.61 -16.70 -20.94
C TYR A 63 -16.54 -15.60 -22.02
N PRO A 64 -17.49 -15.57 -22.98
CA PRO A 64 -17.62 -14.43 -23.88
C PRO A 64 -17.98 -13.16 -23.09
N ALA A 65 -17.55 -12.00 -23.58
CA ALA A 65 -17.69 -10.72 -22.87
C ALA A 65 -19.14 -10.42 -22.43
N GLU A 66 -20.11 -10.77 -23.26
CA GLU A 66 -21.54 -10.59 -22.99
C GLU A 66 -22.01 -11.38 -21.76
N GLN A 67 -21.49 -12.59 -21.55
CA GLN A 67 -21.82 -13.40 -20.38
C GLN A 67 -21.13 -12.89 -19.11
N ILE A 68 -19.94 -12.29 -19.25
CA ILE A 68 -19.24 -11.68 -18.11
C ILE A 68 -20.05 -10.49 -17.59
N GLU A 69 -20.51 -9.61 -18.49
CA GLU A 69 -21.31 -8.45 -18.11
C GLU A 69 -22.63 -8.86 -17.46
N ALA A 70 -23.34 -9.83 -18.04
CA ALA A 70 -24.57 -10.36 -17.49
C ALA A 70 -24.37 -10.94 -16.07
N ASN A 71 -23.30 -11.70 -15.83
CA ASN A 71 -22.98 -12.25 -14.51
C ASN A 71 -22.63 -11.16 -13.50
N ILE A 72 -21.94 -10.09 -13.93
CA ILE A 72 -21.59 -8.95 -13.06
C ILE A 72 -22.86 -8.19 -12.66
N GLU A 73 -23.77 -7.98 -13.61
CA GLU A 73 -25.03 -7.29 -13.38
C GLU A 73 -25.96 -8.10 -12.47
N GLU A 74 -26.10 -9.41 -12.70
CA GLU A 74 -26.83 -10.32 -11.82
C GLU A 74 -26.25 -10.33 -10.40
N ALA A 75 -24.92 -10.43 -10.28
CA ALA A 75 -24.26 -10.38 -8.98
C ALA A 75 -24.53 -9.06 -8.26
N ARG A 76 -24.47 -7.92 -8.95
CA ARG A 76 -24.75 -6.60 -8.37
C ARG A 76 -26.19 -6.50 -7.85
N ASN A 77 -27.15 -6.95 -8.65
CA ASN A 77 -28.57 -6.91 -8.29
C ASN A 77 -28.93 -7.89 -7.17
N SER A 78 -28.15 -8.95 -6.96
CA SER A 78 -28.36 -9.91 -5.87
C SER A 78 -27.93 -9.41 -4.48
N TRP A 79 -27.25 -8.26 -4.42
CA TRP A 79 -26.80 -7.62 -3.17
C TRP A 79 -27.71 -6.46 -2.74
N GLU A 80 -28.67 -6.07 -3.59
CA GLU A 80 -29.76 -5.12 -3.28
C GLU A 80 -31.01 -5.85 -2.77
#